data_AF-A0A257QPI9-F1
#
_entry.id   AF-A0A257QPI9-F1
#
_cell.length_a   1.000
_cell.length_b   1.000
_cell.length_c   1.000
_cell.angle_alpha   90.00
_cell.angle_beta   90.00
_cell.angle_gamma   90.00
#
_symmetry.space_group_name_H-M   'P 1'
#
loop_
_entity.id
_entity.type
_entity.pdbx_description
1 polymer ?
#
loop_
_entity_poly.entity_id
_entity_poly.type
_entity_poly.pdbx_seq_one_letter_code
_entity_poly.pdbx_strand_id
1 'polypeptide(L)'
;NGTPATTGGQLAAATYYLQVTASPAQTSVEQKIYQVGSGTVTTGSTGSISITLPTLTGFVFNVYIGTSTSPTNLAVSASGPSTGPLAGMATQLASGSTVVLTGVGAAQTPPAAPATGVTVFPTYFFGTDAYGQVLLDNVQYHYLRDADKSDPMNQTRVVSWKMMYGTIILNNAYMARVESGSAFSPGYTAGTATE
;
A
#
# COMPACT_ATOMS: atom_id res chain seq x y z
N ASN A 1 17.42 -8.09 -5.55
CA ASN A 1 17.80 -9.53 -5.39
C ASN A 1 18.89 -9.66 -4.36
N GLY A 2 18.87 -10.74 -3.56
CA GLY A 2 19.90 -11.00 -2.55
C GLY A 2 21.09 -11.78 -3.12
N THR A 3 22.27 -11.57 -2.56
CA THR A 3 23.51 -12.28 -2.90
C THR A 3 23.77 -13.36 -1.84
N PRO A 4 23.83 -14.65 -2.21
CA PRO A 4 24.15 -15.74 -1.29
C PRO A 4 25.59 -15.67 -0.76
N ALA A 5 25.80 -16.16 0.46
CA ALA A 5 27.08 -16.64 0.93
C ALA A 5 26.92 -18.03 1.56
N THR A 6 27.91 -18.90 1.40
CA THR A 6 27.90 -20.27 1.93
C THR A 6 28.24 -20.35 3.42
N THR A 7 28.72 -19.24 4.00
CA THR A 7 29.09 -19.08 5.40
C THR A 7 28.53 -17.75 5.95
N GLY A 8 28.66 -17.52 7.25
CA GLY A 8 28.28 -16.25 7.90
C GLY A 8 26.85 -16.18 8.42
N GLY A 9 26.14 -17.31 8.50
CA GLY A 9 24.80 -17.39 9.07
C GLY A 9 24.39 -18.80 9.52
N GLN A 10 23.09 -18.99 9.61
CA GLN A 10 22.38 -20.18 10.09
C GLN A 10 21.31 -20.64 9.08
N LEU A 11 21.30 -20.08 7.87
CA LEU A 11 20.41 -20.55 6.82
C LEU A 11 20.91 -21.90 6.32
N ALA A 12 19.99 -22.85 6.16
CA ALA A 12 20.29 -24.19 5.66
C ALA A 12 20.41 -24.19 4.13
N ALA A 13 20.84 -25.32 3.55
CA ALA A 13 20.80 -25.49 2.11
C ALA A 13 19.37 -25.64 1.59
N ALA A 14 18.78 -24.52 1.14
CA ALA A 14 17.45 -24.45 0.57
C ALA A 14 17.34 -23.24 -0.37
N THR A 15 16.27 -23.17 -1.15
CA THR A 15 15.91 -21.95 -1.90
C THR A 15 15.09 -21.04 -1.00
N TYR A 16 15.58 -19.81 -0.79
CA TYR A 16 14.87 -18.79 -0.04
C TYR A 16 14.22 -17.74 -0.96
N TYR A 17 13.02 -17.34 -0.57
CA TYR A 17 12.27 -16.21 -1.11
C TYR A 17 12.34 -15.06 -0.12
N LEU A 18 12.46 -13.85 -0.66
CA LEU A 18 12.60 -12.64 0.13
C LEU A 18 11.46 -11.70 -0.21
N GLN A 19 10.89 -11.05 0.80
CA GLN A 19 9.96 -9.96 0.58
C GLN A 19 10.44 -8.73 1.35
N VAL A 20 10.59 -7.61 0.64
CA VAL A 20 11.01 -6.33 1.22
C VAL A 20 9.83 -5.40 1.23
N THR A 21 9.47 -4.92 2.41
CA THR A 21 8.42 -3.93 2.63
C THR A 21 9.02 -2.64 3.17
N ALA A 22 8.31 -1.53 2.98
CA ALA A 22 8.69 -0.24 3.53
C ALA A 22 7.57 0.35 4.37
N SER A 23 7.94 0.95 5.50
CA SER A 23 7.08 1.76 6.35
C SER A 23 7.64 3.18 6.48
N PRO A 24 6.79 4.22 6.51
CA PRO A 24 7.26 5.55 6.87
C PRO A 24 7.84 5.53 8.29
N ALA A 25 8.98 6.18 8.49
CA ALA A 25 9.70 6.17 9.76
C ALA A 25 8.88 6.75 10.93
N GLN A 26 7.87 7.59 10.66
CA GLN A 26 7.03 8.19 11.69
C GLN A 26 5.85 7.30 12.12
N THR A 27 5.31 6.49 11.20
CA THR A 27 4.06 5.74 11.46
C THR A 27 4.31 4.26 11.66
N SER A 28 5.44 3.73 11.21
CA SER A 28 5.83 2.32 11.32
C SER A 28 4.83 1.32 10.72
N VAL A 29 3.81 1.80 10.00
CA VAL A 29 2.87 0.97 9.25
C VAL A 29 3.47 0.68 7.89
N GLU A 30 3.56 -0.59 7.52
CA GLU A 30 4.04 -0.99 6.20
C GLU A 30 3.04 -0.60 5.12
N GLN A 31 3.49 0.16 4.13
CA GLN A 31 2.63 0.77 3.11
C GLN A 31 3.03 0.37 1.69
N LYS A 32 4.23 -0.18 1.50
CA LYS A 32 4.77 -0.48 0.17
C LYS A 32 5.50 -1.82 0.17
N ILE A 33 5.30 -2.58 -0.90
CA ILE A 33 6.05 -3.80 -1.19
C ILE A 33 7.03 -3.45 -2.31
N TYR A 34 8.33 -3.48 -2.02
CA TYR A 34 9.38 -3.06 -2.96
C TYR A 34 9.94 -4.20 -3.80
N GLN A 35 10.02 -5.39 -3.22
CA GLN A 35 10.56 -6.55 -3.92
C GLN A 35 9.97 -7.82 -3.33
N VAL A 36 9.36 -8.66 -4.17
CA VAL A 36 9.16 -10.08 -3.90
C VAL A 36 10.22 -10.79 -4.73
N GLY A 37 11.30 -11.23 -4.10
CA GLY A 37 12.38 -11.93 -4.77
C GLY A 37 11.89 -13.27 -5.30
N SER A 38 12.03 -13.49 -6.61
CA SER A 38 12.00 -14.82 -7.21
C SER A 38 13.22 -15.60 -6.71
N GLY A 39 12.98 -16.69 -5.96
CA GLY A 39 13.98 -17.40 -5.18
C GLY A 39 15.28 -17.67 -5.95
N THR A 40 16.40 -17.19 -5.41
CA THR A 40 17.73 -17.39 -6.00
C THR A 40 18.82 -17.33 -4.93
N VAL A 41 18.61 -17.99 -3.80
CA VAL A 41 19.66 -18.10 -2.81
C VAL A 41 19.68 -19.48 -2.18
N THR A 42 20.58 -20.34 -2.67
CA THR A 42 21.04 -21.54 -1.98
C THR A 42 22.19 -21.16 -1.06
N THR A 43 21.93 -21.17 0.23
CA THR A 43 22.95 -21.04 1.27
C THR A 43 23.64 -22.39 1.51
N GLY A 44 24.90 -22.40 1.95
CA GLY A 44 25.50 -23.61 2.54
C GLY A 44 24.85 -23.93 3.89
N SER A 45 25.22 -25.00 4.59
CA SER A 45 24.67 -25.34 5.92
C SER A 45 24.94 -24.31 7.05
N THR A 46 25.57 -23.18 6.73
CA THR A 46 25.81 -22.02 7.59
C THR A 46 25.73 -20.70 6.79
N GLY A 47 24.91 -20.65 5.75
CA GLY A 47 24.94 -19.54 4.82
C GLY A 47 24.17 -18.30 5.27
N SER A 48 24.35 -17.23 4.50
CA SER A 48 23.72 -15.93 4.71
C SER A 48 23.31 -15.32 3.37
N ILE A 49 22.49 -14.26 3.41
CA ILE A 49 22.05 -13.54 2.21
C ILE A 49 22.28 -12.05 2.42
N SER A 50 23.06 -11.42 1.55
CA SER A 50 23.21 -9.96 1.56
C SER A 50 22.19 -9.32 0.63
N ILE A 51 21.45 -8.32 1.09
CA ILE A 51 20.50 -7.56 0.28
C ILE A 51 20.76 -6.06 0.43
N THR A 52 20.78 -5.34 -0.68
CA THR A 52 20.82 -3.87 -0.66
C THR A 52 19.39 -3.35 -0.70
N LEU A 53 19.02 -2.57 0.30
CA LEU A 53 17.68 -2.01 0.42
C LEU A 53 17.49 -0.82 -0.53
N PRO A 54 16.26 -0.59 -1.01
CA PRO A 54 15.97 0.59 -1.81
C PRO A 54 16.31 1.89 -1.08
N THR A 55 16.70 2.91 -1.86
CA THR A 55 16.91 4.27 -1.35
C THR A 55 15.61 5.06 -1.46
N LEU A 56 15.05 5.44 -0.33
CA LEU A 56 13.78 6.14 -0.17
C LEU A 56 13.78 6.93 1.14
N THR A 57 13.86 8.25 1.03
CA THR A 57 13.88 9.16 2.17
C THR A 57 12.60 9.06 2.99
N GLY A 58 12.74 9.03 4.32
CA GLY A 58 11.60 8.99 5.25
C GLY A 58 11.00 7.60 5.46
N PHE A 59 11.59 6.55 4.90
CA PHE A 59 11.13 5.17 5.08
C PHE A 59 12.21 4.29 5.71
N VAL A 60 11.73 3.31 6.47
CA VAL A 60 12.52 2.17 6.96
C VAL A 60 11.97 0.89 6.35
N PHE A 61 12.79 -0.16 6.35
CA PHE A 61 12.46 -1.40 5.64
C PHE A 61 12.40 -2.60 6.59
N ASN A 62 11.55 -3.54 6.24
CA ASN A 62 11.52 -4.87 6.85
C ASN A 62 11.81 -5.91 5.76
N VAL A 63 12.51 -6.98 6.13
CA VAL A 63 12.85 -8.07 5.21
C VAL A 63 12.31 -9.38 5.76
N TYR A 64 11.42 -9.98 4.98
CA TYR A 64 10.84 -11.28 5.23
C TYR A 64 11.57 -12.34 4.43
N ILE A 65 11.67 -13.54 5.00
CA ILE A 65 12.37 -14.68 4.43
C ILE A 65 11.58 -15.96 4.66
N GLY A 66 11.62 -16.86 3.69
CA GLY A 66 10.97 -18.17 3.79
C GLY A 66 11.35 -19.07 2.62
N THR A 67 10.95 -20.33 2.69
CA THR A 67 11.18 -21.32 1.62
C THR A 67 9.99 -21.46 0.66
N SER A 68 8.91 -20.69 0.89
CA SER A 68 7.77 -20.54 -0.01
C SER A 68 7.80 -19.17 -0.67
N THR A 69 7.07 -19.01 -1.78
CA THR A 69 6.94 -17.74 -2.50
C THR A 69 6.27 -16.63 -1.68
N SER A 70 5.67 -16.96 -0.54
CA SER A 70 4.99 -16.04 0.38
C SER A 70 5.61 -16.17 1.77
N PRO A 71 6.75 -15.52 2.03
CA PRO A 71 7.47 -15.68 3.30
C PRO A 71 6.67 -15.10 4.47
N THR A 72 6.60 -15.83 5.59
CA THR A 72 5.81 -15.48 6.79
C THR A 72 6.67 -15.23 8.02
N ASN A 73 7.96 -14.99 7.83
CA ASN A 73 8.92 -14.79 8.92
C ASN A 73 9.79 -13.58 8.60
N LEU A 74 10.07 -12.74 9.59
CA LEU A 74 11.16 -11.77 9.49
C LEU A 74 12.49 -12.51 9.39
N ALA A 75 13.42 -11.99 8.60
CA ALA A 75 14.78 -12.47 8.61
C ALA A 75 15.51 -12.08 9.91
N VAL A 76 16.53 -12.84 10.28
CA VAL A 76 17.46 -12.45 11.36
C VAL A 76 18.55 -11.55 10.76
N SER A 77 18.80 -10.41 11.38
CA SER A 77 19.88 -9.50 10.98
C SER A 77 20.37 -8.64 12.15
N ALA A 78 21.69 -8.49 12.25
CA ALA A 78 22.32 -7.58 13.20
C ALA A 78 22.09 -6.09 12.87
N SER A 79 21.65 -5.78 11.64
CA SER A 79 21.29 -4.41 11.24
C SER A 79 19.93 -3.96 11.78
N GLY A 80 19.16 -4.89 12.36
CA GLY A 80 17.90 -4.60 13.03
C GLY A 80 18.06 -3.96 14.41
N PRO A 81 16.95 -3.80 15.16
CA PRO A 81 17.00 -3.24 16.52
C PRO A 81 17.84 -4.11 17.45
N SER A 82 18.59 -3.49 18.36
CA SER A 82 19.39 -4.20 19.37
C SER A 82 18.60 -4.51 20.65
N THR A 83 17.41 -3.93 20.81
CA THR A 83 16.54 -4.09 21.98
C THR A 83 15.06 -4.18 21.58
N GLY A 84 14.24 -4.65 22.50
CA GLY A 84 12.80 -4.82 22.32
C GLY A 84 12.38 -6.20 21.79
N PRO A 85 11.07 -6.43 21.59
CA PRO A 85 10.54 -7.76 21.24
C PRO A 85 11.02 -8.32 19.90
N LEU A 86 11.44 -7.44 18.98
CA LEU A 86 11.96 -7.79 17.65
C LEU A 86 13.47 -7.55 17.54
N ALA A 87 14.20 -7.58 18.66
CA ALA A 87 15.65 -7.43 18.65
C ALA A 87 16.32 -8.50 17.78
N GLY A 88 17.29 -8.10 16.97
CA GLY A 88 17.99 -8.98 16.02
C GLY A 88 17.17 -9.42 14.81
N MET A 89 15.95 -8.89 14.63
CA MET A 89 15.14 -9.13 13.44
C MET A 89 15.38 -8.04 12.40
N ALA A 90 15.26 -8.40 11.11
CA ALA A 90 15.43 -7.53 9.96
C ALA A 90 14.22 -6.57 9.80
N THR A 91 14.06 -5.67 10.78
CA THR A 91 13.02 -4.64 10.85
C THR A 91 13.62 -3.26 11.10
N GLN A 92 12.91 -2.20 10.73
CA GLN A 92 13.36 -0.81 10.90
C GLN A 92 14.73 -0.52 10.28
N LEU A 93 15.03 -1.20 9.17
CA LEU A 93 16.32 -1.13 8.51
C LEU A 93 16.45 0.19 7.76
N ALA A 94 17.62 0.82 7.87
CA ALA A 94 17.88 2.09 7.22
C ALA A 94 17.81 1.97 5.70
N SER A 95 17.22 2.98 5.07
CA SER A 95 17.15 3.06 3.61
C SER A 95 18.54 3.08 2.98
N GLY A 96 18.70 2.40 1.83
CA GLY A 96 19.97 2.32 1.09
C GLY A 96 21.04 1.45 1.75
N SER A 97 20.79 0.87 2.93
CA SER A 97 21.76 0.02 3.59
C SER A 97 21.85 -1.37 2.95
N THR A 98 23.04 -1.96 2.99
CA THR A 98 23.23 -3.39 2.71
C THR A 98 23.07 -4.16 4.01
N VAL A 99 22.14 -5.11 4.02
CA VAL A 99 21.74 -5.89 5.19
C VAL A 99 22.08 -7.35 4.95
N VAL A 100 22.70 -7.99 5.95
CA VAL A 100 23.00 -9.42 5.92
C VAL A 100 21.93 -10.18 6.70
N LEU A 101 21.26 -11.10 6.03
CA LEU A 101 20.25 -11.99 6.56
C LEU A 101 20.93 -13.30 6.94
N THR A 102 20.92 -13.64 8.22
CA THR A 102 21.66 -14.78 8.76
C THR A 102 20.75 -15.94 9.14
N GLY A 103 19.43 -15.78 9.10
CA GLY A 103 18.50 -16.82 9.53
C GLY A 103 17.05 -16.48 9.24
N VAL A 104 16.19 -17.48 9.43
CA VAL A 104 14.74 -17.30 9.50
C VAL A 104 14.39 -16.99 10.96
N GLY A 105 13.77 -15.84 11.19
CA GLY A 105 13.48 -15.32 12.52
C GLY A 105 12.01 -15.46 12.91
N ALA A 106 11.54 -14.49 13.69
CA ALA A 106 10.18 -14.47 14.25
C ALA A 106 9.11 -14.53 13.15
N ALA A 107 8.01 -15.22 13.45
CA ALA A 107 6.85 -15.28 12.56
C ALA A 107 6.18 -13.90 12.48
N GLN A 108 6.03 -13.39 11.27
CA GLN A 108 5.34 -12.15 10.96
C GLN A 108 4.91 -12.20 9.49
N THR A 109 3.62 -12.01 9.24
CA THR A 109 3.09 -12.03 7.89
C THR A 109 3.23 -10.64 7.26
N PRO A 110 3.94 -10.50 6.14
CA PRO A 110 4.01 -9.22 5.45
C PRO A 110 2.65 -8.88 4.81
N PRO A 111 2.37 -7.57 4.57
CA PRO A 111 1.31 -7.15 3.68
C PRO A 111 1.45 -7.85 2.32
N ALA A 112 0.34 -8.41 1.82
CA ALA A 112 0.29 -9.02 0.50
C ALA A 112 -0.21 -7.99 -0.52
N ALA A 113 0.35 -8.04 -1.74
CA ALA A 113 -0.26 -7.33 -2.86
C ALA A 113 -1.66 -7.91 -3.14
N PRO A 114 -2.63 -7.09 -3.59
CA PRO A 114 -3.92 -7.61 -4.04
C PRO A 114 -3.73 -8.68 -5.11
N ALA A 115 -4.43 -9.81 -4.97
CA ALA A 115 -4.39 -10.88 -5.97
C ALA A 115 -5.01 -10.43 -7.30
N THR A 116 -4.57 -11.01 -8.41
CA THR A 116 -5.15 -10.78 -9.73
C THR A 116 -6.67 -11.04 -9.70
N GLY A 117 -7.46 -10.10 -10.20
CA GLY A 117 -8.93 -10.21 -10.24
C GLY A 117 -9.64 -9.73 -8.97
N VAL A 118 -8.91 -9.27 -7.95
CA VAL A 118 -9.51 -8.65 -6.76
C VAL A 118 -9.75 -7.16 -6.99
N THR A 119 -11.01 -6.73 -6.84
CA THR A 119 -11.36 -5.30 -6.86
C THR A 119 -10.84 -4.61 -5.61
N VAL A 120 -10.13 -3.51 -5.80
CA VAL A 120 -9.59 -2.65 -4.74
C VAL A 120 -10.47 -1.41 -4.59
N PHE A 121 -10.99 -1.19 -3.39
CA PHE A 121 -11.82 -0.04 -3.05
C PHE A 121 -10.99 1.00 -2.28
N PRO A 122 -10.86 2.23 -2.81
CA PRO A 122 -10.20 3.32 -2.10
C PRO A 122 -11.17 3.99 -1.11
N THR A 123 -10.74 4.14 0.13
CA THR A 123 -11.38 4.94 1.17
C THR A 123 -10.54 6.19 1.41
N TYR A 124 -11.17 7.36 1.35
CA TYR A 124 -10.52 8.64 1.63
C TYR A 124 -10.96 9.16 2.99
N PHE A 125 -9.99 9.54 3.82
CA PHE A 125 -10.19 10.21 5.09
C PHE A 125 -9.75 11.66 4.92
N PHE A 126 -10.64 12.58 5.30
CA PHE A 126 -10.36 14.02 5.30
C PHE A 126 -10.46 14.51 6.74
N GLY A 127 -9.35 14.99 7.29
CA GLY A 127 -9.32 15.71 8.56
C GLY A 127 -9.87 17.12 8.41
N THR A 128 -10.12 17.78 9.55
CA THR A 128 -10.42 19.22 9.58
C THR A 128 -9.30 19.98 8.87
N ASP A 129 -9.66 20.97 8.06
CA ASP A 129 -8.72 21.78 7.27
C ASP A 129 -7.90 21.01 6.22
N ALA A 130 -8.36 19.83 5.78
CA ALA A 130 -7.77 19.12 4.65
C ALA A 130 -7.99 19.87 3.33
N TYR A 131 -9.21 20.36 3.12
CA TYR A 131 -9.61 21.15 1.96
C TYR A 131 -10.54 22.28 2.37
N GLY A 132 -10.57 23.33 1.56
CA GLY A 132 -11.45 24.48 1.73
C GLY A 132 -12.33 24.67 0.51
N GLN A 133 -13.50 25.28 0.73
CA GLN A 133 -14.38 25.73 -0.34
C GLN A 133 -14.54 27.24 -0.26
N VAL A 134 -14.35 27.91 -1.39
CA VAL A 134 -14.60 29.35 -1.54
C VAL A 134 -15.81 29.53 -2.43
N LEU A 135 -16.83 30.19 -1.91
CA LEU A 135 -18.01 30.56 -2.68
C LEU A 135 -17.64 31.68 -3.67
N LEU A 136 -17.80 31.42 -4.96
CA LEU A 136 -17.53 32.40 -6.03
C LEU A 136 -18.79 33.20 -6.36
N ASP A 137 -19.94 32.54 -6.29
CA ASP A 137 -21.24 33.19 -6.36
C ASP A 137 -22.26 32.40 -5.53
N ASN A 138 -23.21 33.14 -4.93
CA ASN A 138 -24.30 32.55 -4.17
C ASN A 138 -25.20 31.70 -5.07
N VAL A 139 -26.04 30.87 -4.44
CA VAL A 139 -27.04 30.13 -5.19
C VAL A 139 -28.01 31.10 -5.86
N GLN A 140 -28.04 31.06 -7.19
CA GLN A 140 -28.99 31.81 -8.00
C GLN A 140 -30.10 30.87 -8.46
N TYR A 141 -31.34 31.27 -8.23
CA TYR A 141 -32.52 30.54 -8.66
C TYR A 141 -33.18 31.28 -9.82
N HIS A 142 -33.56 30.55 -10.86
CA HIS A 142 -34.36 31.09 -11.96
C HIS A 142 -35.62 30.25 -12.11
N TYR A 143 -36.76 30.95 -12.18
CA TYR A 143 -38.05 30.34 -12.39
C TYR A 143 -38.71 30.95 -13.62
N LEU A 144 -38.79 30.16 -14.69
CA LEU A 144 -39.48 30.53 -15.91
C LEU A 144 -40.90 29.97 -15.84
N ARG A 145 -41.87 30.86 -15.64
CA ARG A 145 -43.28 30.49 -15.43
C ARG A 145 -44.11 30.56 -16.71
N ASP A 146 -43.78 31.53 -17.56
CA ASP A 146 -44.57 31.90 -18.73
C ASP A 146 -43.85 31.46 -20.00
N ALA A 147 -44.63 31.04 -20.99
CA ALA A 147 -44.10 30.59 -22.26
C ALA A 147 -43.47 31.76 -23.03
N ASP A 148 -42.24 31.58 -23.48
CA ASP A 148 -41.54 32.53 -24.35
C ASP A 148 -41.36 31.93 -25.75
N LYS A 149 -41.53 32.76 -26.79
CA LYS A 149 -41.27 32.37 -28.19
C LYS A 149 -39.77 32.32 -28.51
N SER A 150 -38.93 33.04 -27.75
CA SER A 150 -37.49 33.11 -27.99
C SER A 150 -36.74 31.87 -27.47
N ASP A 151 -37.24 31.26 -26.40
CA ASP A 151 -36.71 30.01 -25.83
C ASP A 151 -37.72 28.85 -26.03
N PRO A 152 -37.52 27.99 -27.05
CA PRO A 152 -38.42 26.87 -27.31
C PRO A 152 -38.41 25.79 -26.22
N MET A 153 -37.43 25.78 -25.31
CA MET A 153 -37.44 24.88 -24.14
C MET A 153 -38.31 25.42 -23.00
N ASN A 154 -38.64 26.72 -23.01
CA ASN A 154 -39.55 27.36 -22.06
C ASN A 154 -41.03 27.20 -22.47
N GLN A 155 -41.45 25.98 -22.84
CA GLN A 155 -42.86 25.65 -23.08
C GLN A 155 -43.58 25.15 -21.83
N THR A 156 -42.82 24.60 -20.88
CA THR A 156 -43.31 24.18 -19.56
C THR A 156 -42.56 24.96 -18.47
N ARG A 157 -43.07 24.96 -17.23
CA ARG A 157 -42.42 25.68 -16.13
C ARG A 157 -41.03 25.10 -15.88
N VAL A 158 -39.98 25.90 -16.04
CA VAL A 158 -38.59 25.49 -15.80
C VAL A 158 -38.09 26.09 -14.48
N VAL A 159 -37.56 25.23 -13.61
CA VAL A 159 -36.86 25.61 -12.39
C VAL A 159 -35.39 25.27 -12.59
N SER A 160 -34.50 26.25 -12.45
CA SER A 160 -33.06 26.03 -12.44
C SER A 160 -32.41 26.73 -11.26
N TRP A 161 -31.31 26.17 -10.82
CA TRP A 161 -30.44 26.81 -9.84
C TRP A 161 -29.00 26.63 -10.27
N LYS A 162 -28.16 27.61 -9.92
CA LYS A 162 -26.72 27.54 -10.15
C LYS A 162 -26.01 28.07 -8.91
N MET A 163 -24.95 27.39 -8.53
CA MET A 163 -23.98 27.90 -7.56
C MET A 163 -22.59 27.77 -8.16
N MET A 164 -21.68 28.65 -7.77
CA MET A 164 -20.27 28.54 -8.15
C MET A 164 -19.41 28.55 -6.90
N TYR A 165 -18.56 27.55 -6.76
CA TYR A 165 -17.57 27.47 -5.70
C TYR A 165 -16.28 26.85 -6.23
N GLY A 166 -15.16 27.28 -5.68
CA GLY A 166 -13.85 26.67 -5.88
C GLY A 166 -13.50 25.78 -4.70
N THR A 167 -12.91 24.62 -4.97
CA THR A 167 -12.38 23.73 -3.93
C THR A 167 -10.86 23.73 -4.02
N ILE A 168 -10.17 23.92 -2.90
CA ILE A 168 -8.71 23.95 -2.82
C ILE A 168 -8.21 23.02 -1.71
N ILE A 169 -7.09 22.33 -1.96
CA ILE A 169 -6.38 21.57 -0.93
C ILE A 169 -5.64 22.56 -0.03
N LEU A 170 -5.94 22.53 1.27
CA LEU A 170 -5.28 23.39 2.26
C LEU A 170 -4.06 22.68 2.85
N ASN A 171 -4.20 21.41 3.21
CA ASN A 171 -3.11 20.61 3.74
C ASN A 171 -3.22 19.13 3.33
N ASN A 172 -2.24 18.67 2.53
CA ASN A 172 -2.20 17.28 2.07
C ASN A 172 -1.96 16.28 3.20
N ALA A 173 -1.29 16.67 4.29
CA ALA A 173 -1.02 15.76 5.41
C ALA A 173 -2.30 15.38 6.20
N TYR A 174 -3.39 16.13 6.02
CA TYR A 174 -4.69 15.85 6.66
C TYR A 174 -5.61 15.02 5.78
N MET A 175 -5.09 14.52 4.66
CA MET A 175 -5.79 13.58 3.80
C MET A 175 -5.07 12.24 3.82
N ALA A 176 -5.83 11.16 3.97
CA ALA A 176 -5.31 9.81 3.85
C ALA A 176 -6.15 9.01 2.86
N ARG A 177 -5.49 8.21 2.04
CA ARG A 177 -6.11 7.19 1.19
C ARG A 177 -5.72 5.83 1.74
N VAL A 178 -6.72 5.00 2.02
CA VAL A 178 -6.54 3.59 2.38
C VAL A 178 -7.18 2.75 1.29
N GLU A 179 -6.49 1.71 0.85
CA GLU A 179 -6.97 0.78 -0.16
C GLU A 179 -7.31 -0.55 0.50
N SER A 180 -8.47 -1.10 0.16
CA SER A 180 -8.96 -2.36 0.72
C SER A 180 -9.47 -3.27 -0.40
N GLY A 181 -9.07 -4.54 -0.37
CA GLY A 181 -9.69 -5.58 -1.19
C GLY A 181 -10.79 -6.29 -0.41
N SER A 182 -11.73 -6.90 -1.13
CA SER A 182 -12.67 -7.83 -0.51
C SER A 182 -12.16 -9.26 -0.64
N ALA A 183 -12.17 -10.02 0.46
CA ALA A 183 -11.96 -11.46 0.44
C ALA A 183 -13.23 -12.24 0.06
N PHE A 184 -14.35 -11.56 -0.23
CA PHE A 184 -15.58 -12.19 -0.67
C PHE A 184 -15.43 -12.77 -2.07
N SER A 185 -15.51 -14.09 -2.18
CA SER A 185 -15.72 -14.80 -3.44
C SER A 185 -17.21 -15.10 -3.57
N PRO A 186 -17.90 -14.65 -4.63
CA PRO A 186 -19.30 -15.03 -4.86
C PRO A 186 -19.41 -16.56 -4.92
N GLY A 187 -20.22 -17.16 -4.04
CA GLY A 187 -20.47 -18.60 -4.00
C GLY A 187 -21.39 -19.12 -5.11
N TYR A 188 -21.75 -18.27 -6.07
CA TYR A 188 -22.64 -18.62 -7.17
C TYR A 188 -21.94 -18.30 -8.49
N THR A 189 -21.73 -19.34 -9.31
CA THR A 189 -21.45 -19.18 -10.73
C THR A 189 -22.68 -18.53 -11.35
N ALA A 190 -22.53 -17.36 -11.99
CA ALA A 190 -23.60 -16.81 -12.80
C ALA A 190 -23.92 -17.82 -13.89
N GLY A 191 -24.98 -18.60 -13.70
CA GLY A 191 -25.52 -19.43 -14.76
C GLY A 191 -25.98 -18.49 -15.86
N THR A 192 -25.39 -18.61 -17.04
CA THR A 192 -25.96 -17.98 -18.23
C THR A 192 -27.34 -18.60 -18.43
N ALA A 193 -28.38 -17.90 -17.99
CA ALA A 193 -29.73 -18.22 -18.42
C ALA A 193 -29.73 -18.05 -19.95
N THR A 194 -29.76 -19.17 -20.64
CA THR A 194 -29.97 -19.19 -22.08
C THR A 194 -31.48 -19.24 -22.22
N GLU A 195 -32.09 -18.10 -22.55
CA GLU A 195 -33.45 -18.09 -23.11
C GLU A 195 -33.43 -18.65 -24.54
#